data_AF-K9GE38-F1
#
_entry.id   AF-K9GE38-F1
#
_cell.length_a   1.000
_cell.length_b   1.000
_cell.length_c   1.000
_cell.angle_alpha   90.00
_cell.angle_beta   90.00
_cell.angle_gamma   90.00
#
_symmetry.space_group_name_H-M   'P 1'
#
loop_
_entity.id
_entity.type
_entity.pdbx_description
1 polymer ?
#
loop_
_entity_poly.entity_id
_entity_poly.type
_entity_poly.pdbx_seq_one_letter_code
_entity_poly.pdbx_strand_id
1 'polypeptide(L)'
;MRFNVIGFSALLAITASALPVAIPDVDYVEQTVWETVYETVYQTALPTSTPIGAPISAPISVPTNLAEAVAPSTTVDSSTWTPASSSSNSFSVPTVMPTAASAPSGTSTGPTAAGSGISIVNNLSQTVYLWVVTETAGEMQIVPAGQTFASSTWLTNTNGGGVSIKMSTTEVCDDILQFEYTQSGDILFWDMSSINLSKTSEFVNAGFAVSISDKSCPTSTCAPGDVNCAQSYQQPYDVNTLACGLDAAYTLTLG
;
A
#
# COMPACT_ATOMS: atom_id res chain seq x y z
N MET A 1 58.78 14.41 59.76
CA MET A 1 58.97 13.78 58.43
C MET A 1 57.71 14.11 57.62
N ARG A 2 57.66 14.47 56.34
CA ARG A 2 58.58 14.86 55.25
C ARG A 2 57.65 15.33 54.10
N PHE A 3 58.01 16.42 53.41
CA PHE A 3 57.71 16.85 52.02
C PHE A 3 56.29 16.93 51.40
N ASN A 4 55.96 18.15 50.95
CA ASN A 4 55.46 18.61 49.63
C ASN A 4 55.32 17.58 48.49
N VAL A 5 54.34 17.78 47.58
CA VAL A 5 54.50 18.09 46.13
C VAL A 5 53.14 18.43 45.48
N ILE A 6 53.09 19.57 44.79
CA ILE A 6 52.10 19.98 43.77
C ILE A 6 52.44 19.27 42.45
N GLY A 7 51.47 18.74 41.71
CA GLY A 7 51.71 18.11 40.41
C GLY A 7 50.53 18.15 39.45
N PHE A 8 50.75 18.84 38.33
CA PHE A 8 49.87 19.09 37.19
C PHE A 8 49.43 17.82 36.42
N SER A 9 48.23 17.94 35.81
CA SER A 9 47.75 17.40 34.53
C SER A 9 48.50 16.26 33.81
N ALA A 10 47.75 15.23 33.43
CA ALA A 10 47.72 14.75 32.03
C ALA A 10 46.43 13.97 31.75
N LEU A 11 45.64 14.52 30.83
CA LEU A 11 44.60 13.87 30.03
C LEU A 11 45.12 12.55 29.44
N LEU A 12 44.33 11.48 29.55
CA LEU A 12 44.37 10.38 28.59
C LEU A 12 42.93 10.08 28.16
N ALA A 13 42.39 10.94 27.30
CA ALA A 13 41.19 10.62 26.54
C ALA A 13 41.64 9.73 25.36
N ILE A 14 41.33 8.44 25.43
CA ILE A 14 41.48 7.54 24.29
C ILE A 14 40.35 7.88 23.33
N THR A 15 40.67 8.69 22.32
CA THR A 15 39.80 8.92 21.17
C THR A 15 39.79 7.64 20.32
N ALA A 16 38.76 6.82 20.46
CA ALA A 16 38.41 5.85 19.44
C ALA A 16 37.86 6.63 18.24
N SER A 17 38.72 6.92 17.27
CA SER A 17 38.28 7.41 15.96
C SER A 17 37.66 6.23 15.21
N ALA A 18 36.37 6.01 15.40
CA ALA A 18 35.59 5.27 14.43
C ALA A 18 35.48 6.16 13.19
N LEU A 19 36.30 5.86 12.18
CA LEU A 19 36.03 6.32 10.82
C LEU A 19 34.62 5.83 10.47
N PRO A 20 33.68 6.69 10.06
CA PRO A 20 32.44 6.20 9.48
C PRO A 20 32.84 5.43 8.22
N VAL A 21 32.69 4.10 8.29
CA VAL A 21 32.52 3.30 7.08
C VAL A 21 31.27 3.86 6.44
N ALA A 22 31.43 4.53 5.30
CA ALA A 22 30.32 4.92 4.47
C ALA A 22 29.57 3.63 4.10
N ILE A 23 28.48 3.38 4.83
CA ILE A 23 27.48 2.41 4.41
C ILE A 23 26.90 3.02 3.12
N PRO A 24 26.93 2.31 1.99
CA PRO A 24 26.29 2.79 0.77
C PRO A 24 24.82 3.09 1.09
N ASP A 25 24.33 4.21 0.57
CA ASP A 25 22.96 4.69 0.71
C ASP A 25 21.96 3.53 0.72
N VAL A 26 21.19 3.42 1.80
CA VAL A 26 20.16 2.37 1.96
C VAL A 26 19.10 2.51 0.86
N ASP A 27 18.89 3.73 0.36
CA ASP A 27 18.07 4.04 -0.80
C ASP A 27 18.54 3.34 -2.08
N TYR A 28 19.85 3.11 -2.25
CA TYR A 28 20.39 2.46 -3.43
C TYR A 28 20.15 0.94 -3.40
N VAL A 29 20.20 0.32 -2.21
CA VAL A 29 20.05 -1.13 -2.07
C VAL A 29 18.61 -1.56 -2.35
N GLU A 30 17.60 -0.82 -1.87
CA GLU A 30 16.21 -1.13 -2.20
C GLU A 30 15.95 -1.01 -3.70
N GLN A 31 16.39 0.08 -4.33
CA GLN A 31 16.17 0.30 -5.75
C GLN A 31 16.83 -0.80 -6.62
N THR A 32 18.06 -1.22 -6.27
CA THR A 32 18.79 -2.26 -7.01
C THR A 32 18.17 -3.66 -6.84
N VAL A 33 17.63 -3.98 -5.66
CA VAL A 33 16.99 -5.28 -5.39
C VAL A 33 15.68 -5.42 -6.17
N TRP A 34 14.87 -4.36 -6.27
CA TRP A 34 13.66 -4.40 -7.09
C TRP A 34 13.97 -4.53 -8.58
N GLU A 35 14.96 -3.78 -9.10
CA GLU A 35 15.32 -3.85 -10.52
C GLU A 35 15.83 -5.25 -10.93
N THR A 36 16.58 -5.94 -10.05
CA THR A 36 17.05 -7.32 -10.32
C THR A 36 15.95 -8.38 -10.20
N VAL A 37 14.99 -8.23 -9.28
CA VAL A 37 13.85 -9.15 -9.16
C VAL A 37 12.88 -8.97 -10.36
N TYR A 38 12.67 -7.74 -10.83
CA TYR A 38 11.82 -7.44 -11.99
C TYR A 38 12.34 -8.04 -13.30
N GLU A 39 13.65 -7.91 -13.58
CA GLU A 39 14.26 -8.48 -14.78
C GLU A 39 14.18 -10.02 -14.79
N THR A 40 14.42 -10.67 -13.65
CA THR A 40 14.55 -12.13 -13.59
C THR A 40 13.20 -12.85 -13.75
N VAL A 41 12.11 -12.28 -13.23
CA VAL A 41 10.78 -12.92 -13.24
C VAL A 41 10.05 -12.74 -14.58
N TYR A 42 10.24 -11.62 -15.28
CA TYR A 42 9.53 -11.36 -16.54
C TYR A 42 10.28 -11.76 -17.82
N GLN A 43 11.63 -11.86 -17.82
CA GLN A 43 12.34 -12.39 -18.99
C GLN A 43 12.08 -13.89 -19.23
N THR A 44 11.60 -14.65 -18.24
CA THR A 44 11.27 -16.07 -18.40
C THR A 44 9.86 -16.33 -18.96
N ALA A 45 9.03 -15.29 -19.16
CA ALA A 45 7.65 -15.44 -19.62
C ALA A 45 7.39 -15.13 -21.11
N LEU A 46 8.40 -14.69 -21.88
CA LEU A 46 8.25 -14.46 -23.32
C LEU A 46 8.79 -15.66 -24.13
N PRO A 47 7.94 -16.38 -24.90
CA PRO A 47 8.46 -17.38 -25.83
C PRO A 47 9.19 -16.68 -26.98
N THR A 48 10.47 -17.01 -27.10
CA THR A 48 11.35 -16.67 -28.23
C THR A 48 10.71 -17.06 -29.56
N SER A 49 10.25 -16.09 -30.34
CA SER A 49 10.04 -16.24 -31.78
C SER A 49 10.82 -15.15 -32.52
N THR A 50 11.87 -15.57 -33.22
CA THR A 50 12.64 -14.78 -34.18
C THR A 50 12.64 -15.52 -35.55
N PRO A 51 13.15 -14.95 -36.66
CA PRO A 51 12.50 -13.89 -37.44
C PRO A 51 12.59 -14.14 -38.97
N ILE A 52 11.60 -13.67 -39.76
CA ILE A 52 11.70 -13.48 -41.23
C ILE A 52 10.74 -12.33 -41.56
N GLY A 53 11.01 -11.25 -42.30
CA GLY A 53 12.10 -10.87 -43.19
C GLY A 53 11.52 -9.95 -44.28
N ALA A 54 11.34 -8.65 -43.98
CA ALA A 54 11.34 -7.48 -44.89
C ALA A 54 10.37 -7.45 -46.13
N PRO A 55 10.40 -6.42 -47.02
CA PRO A 55 9.74 -5.11 -46.81
C PRO A 55 8.97 -4.60 -48.06
N ILE A 56 7.81 -3.93 -47.98
CA ILE A 56 7.38 -3.04 -49.09
C ILE A 56 6.41 -1.93 -48.67
N SER A 57 6.55 -0.83 -49.41
CA SER A 57 6.14 0.56 -49.26
C SER A 57 4.66 0.92 -49.46
N ALA A 58 4.33 2.09 -48.89
CA ALA A 58 3.56 3.20 -49.46
C ALA A 58 2.01 3.19 -49.36
N PRO A 59 1.41 4.41 -49.33
CA PRO A 59 0.17 4.72 -48.61
C PRO A 59 -1.05 4.78 -49.54
N ILE A 60 -2.22 5.18 -49.00
CA ILE A 60 -3.28 6.04 -49.61
C ILE A 60 -4.69 5.58 -49.20
N SER A 61 -5.42 6.49 -48.55
CA SER A 61 -6.87 6.81 -48.71
C SER A 61 -7.70 6.74 -47.43
N VAL A 62 -7.95 7.94 -46.90
CA VAL A 62 -9.13 8.29 -46.10
C VAL A 62 -10.35 8.34 -47.04
N PRO A 63 -11.52 7.91 -46.57
CA PRO A 63 -12.70 8.72 -46.84
C PRO A 63 -13.43 9.07 -45.55
N THR A 64 -13.48 10.38 -45.34
CA THR A 64 -14.47 11.14 -44.59
C THR A 64 -15.87 10.65 -44.94
N ASN A 65 -16.66 10.25 -43.94
CA ASN A 65 -18.11 10.34 -44.04
C ASN A 65 -18.65 11.10 -42.84
N LEU A 66 -19.15 12.27 -43.19
CA LEU A 66 -19.88 13.23 -42.40
C LEU A 66 -21.36 12.94 -42.64
N ALA A 67 -22.12 12.57 -41.60
CA ALA A 67 -23.58 12.66 -41.53
C ALA A 67 -24.01 12.08 -40.18
N GLU A 68 -25.04 12.54 -39.48
CA GLU A 68 -25.84 13.76 -39.48
C GLU A 68 -26.67 13.62 -38.20
N ALA A 69 -26.90 14.72 -37.50
CA ALA A 69 -27.65 14.75 -36.26
C ALA A 69 -29.12 14.40 -36.48
N VAL A 70 -29.68 13.49 -35.67
CA VAL A 70 -31.12 13.45 -35.40
C VAL A 70 -31.35 13.05 -33.93
N ALA A 71 -31.63 14.04 -33.09
CA ALA A 71 -32.53 13.90 -31.95
C ALA A 71 -33.96 14.07 -32.49
N PRO A 72 -35.04 13.47 -31.91
CA PRO A 72 -35.51 13.92 -30.60
C PRO A 72 -36.30 12.88 -29.75
N SER A 73 -36.69 13.36 -28.57
CA SER A 73 -37.97 13.09 -27.89
C SER A 73 -38.04 11.96 -26.85
N THR A 74 -37.92 12.41 -25.60
CA THR A 74 -38.77 12.10 -24.43
C THR A 74 -39.81 10.98 -24.57
N THR A 75 -39.76 10.01 -23.66
CA THR A 75 -40.94 9.53 -22.95
C THR A 75 -40.59 9.19 -21.50
N VAL A 76 -41.47 9.68 -20.64
CA VAL A 76 -41.55 9.46 -19.20
C VAL A 76 -42.06 8.04 -19.00
N ASP A 77 -41.49 7.27 -18.07
CA ASP A 77 -42.36 6.40 -17.29
C ASP A 77 -41.87 6.19 -15.86
N SER A 78 -42.80 6.48 -14.97
CA SER A 78 -42.73 6.35 -13.53
C SER A 78 -43.39 5.04 -13.18
N SER A 79 -42.64 4.09 -12.62
CA SER A 79 -43.24 2.92 -12.00
C SER A 79 -42.62 2.67 -10.64
N THR A 80 -43.35 3.18 -9.66
CA THR A 80 -43.27 2.89 -8.23
C THR A 80 -43.47 1.40 -8.00
N TRP A 81 -42.47 0.69 -7.46
CA TRP A 81 -42.64 -0.66 -6.96
C TRP A 81 -42.59 -0.64 -5.43
N THR A 82 -43.69 -1.11 -4.86
CA THR A 82 -43.95 -1.31 -3.43
C THR A 82 -43.10 -2.42 -2.82
N PRO A 83 -42.78 -2.36 -1.52
CA PRO A 83 -42.03 -3.40 -0.82
C PRO A 83 -42.93 -4.60 -0.47
N ALA A 84 -42.52 -5.80 -0.87
CA ALA A 84 -43.11 -7.04 -0.38
C ALA A 84 -42.40 -7.50 0.89
N SER A 85 -43.18 -7.66 1.95
CA SER A 85 -42.77 -8.19 3.25
C SER A 85 -42.65 -9.71 3.25
N SER A 86 -41.79 -10.18 4.15
CA SER A 86 -41.89 -11.40 4.96
C SER A 86 -41.91 -12.78 4.27
N SER A 87 -40.81 -13.52 4.45
CA SER A 87 -40.90 -14.92 4.85
C SER A 87 -39.73 -15.28 5.77
N SER A 88 -40.07 -15.52 7.03
CA SER A 88 -39.21 -16.07 8.07
C SER A 88 -39.10 -17.57 7.87
N ASN A 89 -37.97 -18.03 7.34
CA ASN A 89 -37.64 -19.45 7.32
C ASN A 89 -36.88 -19.81 8.61
N SER A 90 -37.59 -20.49 9.50
CA SER A 90 -37.03 -21.21 10.64
C SER A 90 -36.33 -22.46 10.14
N PHE A 91 -34.99 -22.49 10.23
CA PHE A 91 -34.21 -23.70 10.06
C PHE A 91 -33.59 -24.15 11.38
N SER A 92 -33.90 -25.38 11.75
CA SER A 92 -33.51 -26.06 12.97
C SER A 92 -32.01 -26.31 13.02
N VAL A 93 -31.43 -26.04 14.19
CA VAL A 93 -30.05 -26.31 14.57
C VAL A 93 -29.84 -27.82 14.81
N PRO A 94 -28.88 -28.48 14.15
CA PRO A 94 -28.32 -29.73 14.66
C PRO A 94 -27.17 -29.43 15.62
N THR A 95 -27.35 -29.82 16.90
CA THR A 95 -26.30 -29.86 17.92
C THR A 95 -25.36 -31.02 17.62
N VAL A 96 -24.11 -30.71 17.26
CA VAL A 96 -23.02 -31.69 17.16
C VAL A 96 -22.03 -31.41 18.29
N MET A 97 -21.76 -32.43 19.11
CA MET A 97 -20.74 -32.40 20.17
C MET A 97 -19.33 -32.24 19.57
N PRO A 98 -18.43 -31.45 20.18
CA PRO A 98 -17.04 -31.44 19.80
C PRO A 98 -16.28 -32.57 20.51
N THR A 99 -15.73 -33.49 19.72
CA THR A 99 -14.72 -34.44 20.17
C THR A 99 -13.37 -33.69 20.24
N ALA A 100 -12.84 -33.53 21.45
CA ALA A 100 -11.50 -32.96 21.65
C ALA A 100 -10.44 -33.96 21.15
N ALA A 101 -9.82 -33.64 20.02
CA ALA A 101 -8.58 -34.28 19.57
C ALA A 101 -7.44 -33.27 19.74
N SER A 102 -6.64 -33.49 20.78
CA SER A 102 -5.42 -32.73 21.06
C SER A 102 -4.37 -33.08 20.00
N ALA A 103 -4.17 -32.20 19.02
CA ALA A 103 -3.01 -32.26 18.13
C ALA A 103 -1.84 -31.47 18.75
N PRO A 104 -0.60 -31.97 18.68
CA PRO A 104 0.56 -31.28 19.22
C PRO A 104 0.83 -29.97 18.45
N SER A 105 1.01 -28.89 19.21
CA SER A 105 1.49 -27.59 18.73
C SER A 105 2.84 -27.74 18.05
N GLY A 106 2.85 -27.72 16.72
CA GLY A 106 4.00 -27.26 15.96
C GLY A 106 4.04 -25.74 16.05
N THR A 107 5.00 -25.18 16.79
CA THR A 107 5.24 -23.75 16.85
C THR A 107 5.83 -23.29 15.52
N SER A 108 4.99 -23.04 14.52
CA SER A 108 5.35 -22.14 13.43
C SER A 108 5.12 -20.73 13.96
N THR A 109 6.19 -20.04 14.37
CA THR A 109 6.17 -18.59 14.57
C THR A 109 6.07 -17.91 13.21
N GLY A 110 4.88 -17.97 12.63
CA GLY A 110 4.46 -17.03 11.59
C GLY A 110 4.00 -15.72 12.26
N PRO A 111 3.95 -14.61 11.51
CA PRO A 111 3.45 -13.34 12.01
C PRO A 111 2.05 -13.53 12.63
N THR A 112 1.86 -13.04 13.85
CA THR A 112 0.57 -13.15 14.56
C THR A 112 -0.31 -11.99 14.13
N ALA A 113 -1.34 -12.31 13.35
CA ALA A 113 -2.23 -11.33 12.75
C ALA A 113 -3.34 -10.94 13.74
N ALA A 114 -3.44 -9.67 14.13
CA ALA A 114 -4.43 -9.14 15.09
C ALA A 114 -5.01 -7.79 14.62
N GLY A 115 -6.13 -7.35 15.23
CA GLY A 115 -6.80 -6.07 14.96
C GLY A 115 -7.85 -6.10 13.84
N SER A 116 -8.44 -4.95 13.52
CA SER A 116 -9.50 -4.80 12.51
C SER A 116 -8.96 -4.62 11.07
N GLY A 117 -7.65 -4.40 10.93
CA GLY A 117 -6.98 -4.22 9.64
C GLY A 117 -7.41 -2.97 8.87
N ILE A 118 -7.28 -3.02 7.54
CA ILE A 118 -7.51 -1.89 6.63
C ILE A 118 -8.37 -2.30 5.45
N SER A 119 -9.29 -1.41 5.08
CA SER A 119 -9.99 -1.44 3.80
C SER A 119 -9.45 -0.34 2.88
N ILE A 120 -9.20 -0.68 1.62
CA ILE A 120 -8.73 0.25 0.59
C ILE A 120 -9.77 0.29 -0.51
N VAL A 121 -10.47 1.41 -0.60
CA VAL A 121 -11.57 1.65 -1.52
C VAL A 121 -11.04 2.38 -2.75
N ASN A 122 -11.18 1.77 -3.92
CA ASN A 122 -10.78 2.38 -5.17
C ASN A 122 -11.98 3.07 -5.84
N ASN A 123 -12.11 4.40 -5.69
CA ASN A 123 -13.11 5.20 -6.43
C ASN A 123 -12.55 5.81 -7.72
N LEU A 124 -11.28 5.52 -8.06
CA LEU A 124 -10.72 5.95 -9.34
C LEU A 124 -11.45 5.26 -10.48
N SER A 125 -11.40 5.86 -11.67
CA SER A 125 -11.95 5.23 -12.89
C SER A 125 -11.09 4.07 -13.42
N GLN A 126 -9.90 3.84 -12.85
CA GLN A 126 -8.95 2.81 -13.29
C GLN A 126 -8.65 1.79 -12.19
N THR A 127 -8.11 0.64 -12.59
CA THR A 127 -7.65 -0.41 -11.69
C THR A 127 -6.46 0.07 -10.86
N VAL A 128 -6.45 -0.29 -9.59
CA VAL A 128 -5.31 -0.14 -8.69
C VAL A 128 -4.67 -1.51 -8.46
N TYR A 129 -3.35 -1.55 -8.51
CA TYR A 129 -2.53 -2.72 -8.24
C TYR A 129 -1.81 -2.50 -6.92
N LEU A 130 -1.85 -3.50 -6.04
CA LEU A 130 -1.40 -3.38 -4.66
C LEU A 130 -0.45 -4.50 -4.28
N TRP A 131 0.58 -4.17 -3.52
CA TRP A 131 1.51 -5.12 -2.92
C TRP A 131 1.61 -4.86 -1.42
N VAL A 132 1.36 -5.90 -0.62
CA VAL A 132 1.68 -5.85 0.81
C VAL A 132 3.14 -6.28 0.96
N VAL A 133 4.00 -5.34 1.33
CA VAL A 133 5.44 -5.53 1.44
C VAL A 133 5.81 -5.65 2.92
N THR A 134 6.31 -6.83 3.28
CA THR A 134 6.87 -7.15 4.60
C THR A 134 8.39 -7.16 4.49
N GLU A 135 9.08 -8.13 5.09
CA GLU A 135 10.49 -8.44 4.79
C GLU A 135 10.68 -8.83 3.31
N THR A 136 9.62 -9.33 2.66
CA THR A 136 9.56 -9.61 1.23
C THR A 136 8.29 -9.00 0.62
N ALA A 137 8.33 -8.73 -0.69
CA ALA A 137 7.10 -8.41 -1.42
C ALA A 137 6.13 -9.59 -1.40
N GLY A 138 4.87 -9.30 -1.07
CA GLY A 138 3.75 -10.18 -1.34
C GLY A 138 3.35 -10.19 -2.82
N GLU A 139 2.39 -11.05 -3.13
CA GLU A 139 1.80 -11.14 -4.47
C GLU A 139 0.97 -9.89 -4.80
N MET A 140 0.99 -9.49 -6.08
CA MET A 140 0.18 -8.39 -6.60
C MET A 140 -1.31 -8.70 -6.42
N GLN A 141 -2.03 -7.76 -5.81
CA GLN A 141 -3.48 -7.75 -5.70
C GLN A 141 -4.06 -6.76 -6.71
N ILE A 142 -5.22 -7.09 -7.28
CA ILE A 142 -5.91 -6.25 -8.26
C ILE A 142 -7.18 -5.70 -7.61
N VAL A 143 -7.34 -4.38 -7.63
CA VAL A 143 -8.51 -3.66 -7.11
C VAL A 143 -9.15 -2.88 -8.26
N PRO A 144 -10.13 -3.46 -8.97
CA PRO A 144 -10.82 -2.76 -10.06
C PRO A 144 -11.52 -1.48 -9.57
N ALA A 145 -11.86 -0.60 -10.51
CA ALA A 145 -12.64 0.61 -10.22
C ALA A 145 -13.94 0.28 -9.46
N GLY A 146 -14.22 1.02 -8.39
CA GLY A 146 -15.38 0.84 -7.50
C GLY A 146 -15.29 -0.36 -6.56
N GLN A 147 -14.16 -1.09 -6.53
CA GLN A 147 -13.96 -2.24 -5.66
C GLN A 147 -13.16 -1.87 -4.40
N THR A 148 -13.16 -2.79 -3.43
CA THR A 148 -12.44 -2.64 -2.17
C THR A 148 -11.53 -3.84 -1.93
N PHE A 149 -10.27 -3.55 -1.62
CA PHE A 149 -9.38 -4.53 -0.99
C PHE A 149 -9.57 -4.46 0.53
N ALA A 150 -9.59 -5.60 1.21
CA ALA A 150 -9.66 -5.64 2.66
C ALA A 150 -8.63 -6.62 3.21
N SER A 151 -7.83 -6.15 4.17
CA SER A 151 -7.06 -7.01 5.08
C SER A 151 -7.73 -6.97 6.44
N SER A 152 -8.07 -8.14 6.99
CA SER A 152 -8.74 -8.25 8.30
C SER A 152 -7.77 -8.25 9.48
N THR A 153 -6.47 -8.10 9.24
CA THR A 153 -5.44 -8.21 10.27
C THR A 153 -4.21 -7.37 9.92
N TRP A 154 -3.47 -6.94 10.93
CA TRP A 154 -2.18 -6.29 10.77
C TRP A 154 -1.05 -7.34 10.70
N LEU A 155 -0.19 -7.22 9.68
CA LEU A 155 1.00 -8.06 9.57
C LEU A 155 2.16 -7.40 10.33
N THR A 156 3.14 -8.21 10.74
CA THR A 156 4.32 -7.74 11.47
C THR A 156 5.57 -8.35 10.85
N ASN A 157 6.67 -7.59 10.82
CA ASN A 157 7.98 -8.13 10.47
C ASN A 157 8.72 -8.64 11.71
N THR A 158 9.49 -9.72 11.55
CA THR A 158 10.27 -10.30 12.66
C THR A 158 11.50 -9.45 13.01
N ASN A 159 11.99 -8.67 12.06
CA ASN A 159 13.07 -7.69 12.27
C ASN A 159 12.60 -6.39 12.96
N GLY A 160 11.30 -6.23 13.22
CA GLY A 160 10.71 -5.02 13.82
C GLY A 160 10.55 -3.83 12.87
N GLY A 161 10.84 -3.99 11.57
CA GLY A 161 10.59 -3.00 10.54
C GLY A 161 9.11 -2.85 10.19
N GLY A 162 8.76 -1.75 9.53
CA GLY A 162 7.39 -1.47 9.09
C GLY A 162 6.94 -2.31 7.90
N VAL A 163 5.62 -2.46 7.76
CA VAL A 163 4.96 -3.04 6.60
C VAL A 163 4.48 -1.89 5.71
N SER A 164 4.67 -2.01 4.41
CA SER A 164 4.21 -1.02 3.43
C SER A 164 3.20 -1.66 2.50
N ILE A 165 2.01 -1.06 2.39
CA ILE A 165 1.04 -1.38 1.37
C ILE A 165 1.25 -0.41 0.22
N LYS A 166 1.92 -0.90 -0.82
CA LYS A 166 2.30 -0.13 -2.01
C LYS A 166 1.19 -0.21 -3.05
N MET A 167 0.79 0.92 -3.61
CA MET A 167 -0.29 1.01 -4.61
C MET A 167 0.21 1.75 -5.84
N SER A 168 -0.06 1.16 -7.01
CA SER A 168 0.17 1.77 -8.32
C SER A 168 -1.11 1.71 -9.15
N THR A 169 -1.17 2.50 -10.21
CA THR A 169 -2.20 2.36 -11.25
C THR A 169 -1.71 1.62 -12.50
N THR A 170 -0.50 1.06 -12.42
CA THR A 170 0.05 0.14 -13.43
C THR A 170 0.39 -1.20 -12.79
N GLU A 171 0.59 -2.23 -13.61
CA GLU A 171 1.03 -3.56 -13.15
C GLU A 171 2.49 -3.58 -12.69
N VAL A 172 3.21 -2.47 -12.89
CA VAL A 172 4.57 -2.27 -12.41
C VAL A 172 4.47 -1.51 -11.09
N CYS A 173 5.25 -1.93 -10.10
CA CYS A 173 5.35 -1.25 -8.81
C CYS A 173 6.22 0.00 -8.97
N ASP A 174 5.69 0.98 -9.70
CA ASP A 174 6.20 2.33 -9.91
C ASP A 174 5.09 3.35 -9.60
N ASP A 175 5.44 4.64 -9.54
CA ASP A 175 4.49 5.73 -9.23
C ASP A 175 3.63 5.43 -7.98
N ILE A 176 4.31 5.21 -6.85
CA ILE A 176 3.76 4.46 -5.72
C ILE A 176 3.20 5.39 -4.65
N LEU A 177 1.91 5.23 -4.35
CA LEU A 177 1.32 5.68 -3.09
C LEU A 177 1.45 4.57 -2.04
N GLN A 178 1.85 4.91 -0.82
CA GLN A 178 2.08 3.93 0.24
C GLN A 178 1.22 4.23 1.47
N PHE A 179 0.61 3.19 2.03
CA PHE A 179 0.17 3.19 3.42
C PHE A 179 1.18 2.36 4.21
N GLU A 180 1.95 3.01 5.07
CA GLU A 180 3.02 2.38 5.84
C GLU A 180 2.57 2.25 7.29
N TYR A 181 2.93 1.14 7.94
CA TYR A 181 2.60 0.95 9.34
C TYR A 181 3.60 0.08 10.09
N THR A 182 3.69 0.30 11.40
CA THR A 182 4.41 -0.55 12.35
C THR A 182 3.54 -0.75 13.58
N GLN A 183 3.31 -2.01 13.93
CA GLN A 183 2.60 -2.36 15.16
C GLN A 183 3.57 -2.39 16.35
N SER A 184 3.16 -1.80 17.48
CA SER A 184 3.85 -1.92 18.76
C SER A 184 2.84 -2.02 19.90
N GLY A 185 2.74 -3.22 20.49
CA GLY A 185 1.68 -3.54 21.44
C GLY A 185 0.30 -3.41 20.80
N ASP A 186 -0.58 -2.63 21.42
CA ASP A 186 -1.95 -2.36 20.95
C ASP A 186 -2.06 -1.10 20.07
N ILE A 187 -0.91 -0.50 19.72
CA ILE A 187 -0.84 0.73 18.91
C ILE A 187 -0.31 0.39 17.52
N LEU A 188 -0.98 0.95 16.52
CA LEU A 188 -0.51 1.03 15.15
C LEU A 188 0.08 2.43 14.91
N PHE A 189 1.38 2.49 14.64
CA PHE A 189 2.01 3.67 14.06
C PHE A 189 1.86 3.58 12.56
N TRP A 190 1.40 4.63 11.89
CA TRP A 190 1.09 4.58 10.48
C TRP A 190 1.24 5.94 9.80
N ASP A 191 1.38 5.92 8.48
CA ASP A 191 1.40 7.12 7.66
C ASP A 191 0.98 6.85 6.22
N MET A 192 0.65 7.94 5.51
CA MET A 192 0.59 7.97 4.06
C MET A 192 1.91 8.50 3.54
N SER A 193 2.43 7.88 2.49
CA SER A 193 3.70 8.27 1.89
C SER A 193 3.58 8.41 0.38
N SER A 194 4.00 9.57 -0.11
CA SER A 194 4.02 9.98 -1.52
C SER A 194 5.47 10.22 -2.01
N ILE A 195 6.48 9.76 -1.27
CA ILE A 195 7.91 9.94 -1.61
C ILE A 195 8.24 9.40 -3.00
N ASN A 196 7.64 8.27 -3.38
CA ASN A 196 7.84 7.62 -4.69
C ASN A 196 6.67 7.85 -5.65
N LEU A 197 5.81 8.83 -5.36
CA LEU A 197 4.63 9.16 -6.14
C LEU A 197 4.91 10.37 -7.04
N SER A 198 4.63 10.24 -8.32
CA SER A 198 4.65 11.32 -9.28
C SER A 198 3.61 12.37 -8.91
N LYS A 199 4.00 13.64 -9.06
CA LYS A 199 3.12 14.79 -8.86
C LYS A 199 1.99 14.87 -9.88
N THR A 200 2.07 14.11 -10.97
CA THR A 200 1.03 14.01 -12.00
C THR A 200 0.26 12.69 -11.94
N SER A 201 0.50 11.87 -10.92
CA SER A 201 -0.17 10.58 -10.75
C SER A 201 -1.67 10.75 -10.59
N GLU A 202 -2.41 9.69 -10.92
CA GLU A 202 -3.86 9.68 -10.75
C GLU A 202 -4.27 9.81 -9.28
N PHE A 203 -3.48 9.24 -8.36
CA PHE A 203 -3.71 9.38 -6.92
C PHE A 203 -3.62 10.83 -6.46
N VAL A 204 -2.66 11.61 -6.97
CA VAL A 204 -2.57 13.04 -6.65
C VAL A 204 -3.70 13.81 -7.29
N ASN A 205 -4.01 13.54 -8.56
CA ASN A 205 -5.09 14.24 -9.29
C ASN A 205 -6.45 14.05 -8.60
N ALA A 206 -6.76 12.82 -8.18
CA ALA A 206 -8.02 12.46 -7.56
C ALA A 206 -8.05 12.72 -6.04
N GLY A 207 -6.90 12.73 -5.37
CA GLY A 207 -6.80 12.82 -3.92
C GLY A 207 -7.02 11.48 -3.22
N PHE A 208 -6.76 11.47 -1.92
CA PHE A 208 -6.90 10.27 -1.09
C PHE A 208 -7.08 10.65 0.39
N ALA A 209 -7.71 9.76 1.16
CA ALA A 209 -7.93 9.99 2.58
C ALA A 209 -7.98 8.69 3.38
N VAL A 210 -7.38 8.69 4.57
CA VAL A 210 -7.55 7.65 5.59
C VAL A 210 -8.55 8.14 6.62
N SER A 211 -9.65 7.42 6.75
CA SER A 211 -10.60 7.57 7.84
C SER A 211 -10.50 6.40 8.81
N ILE A 212 -10.78 6.68 10.08
CA ILE A 212 -10.75 5.68 11.14
C ILE A 212 -12.10 5.68 11.86
N SER A 213 -12.56 4.48 12.20
CA SER A 213 -13.83 4.28 12.92
C SER A 213 -13.84 4.95 14.30
N ASP A 214 -12.71 4.89 15.03
CA ASP A 214 -12.47 5.66 16.24
C ASP A 214 -12.22 7.14 15.90
N LYS A 215 -13.12 8.01 16.37
CA LYS A 215 -13.08 9.45 16.10
C LYS A 215 -12.05 10.22 16.93
N SER A 216 -11.46 9.58 17.93
CA SER A 216 -10.33 10.15 18.66
C SER A 216 -9.00 9.99 17.93
N CYS A 217 -8.95 9.09 16.94
CA CYS A 217 -7.76 8.84 16.16
C CYS A 217 -7.55 9.92 15.07
N PRO A 218 -6.29 10.26 14.78
CA PRO A 218 -5.98 11.17 13.69
C PRO A 218 -6.38 10.57 12.33
N THR A 219 -6.65 11.42 11.37
CA THR A 219 -6.92 11.06 9.96
C THR A 219 -5.87 11.71 9.07
N SER A 220 -5.68 11.18 7.86
CA SER A 220 -4.87 11.83 6.83
C SER A 220 -5.75 12.12 5.62
N THR A 221 -5.63 13.29 5.02
CA THR A 221 -6.42 13.68 3.84
C THR A 221 -5.59 14.57 2.93
N CYS A 222 -5.47 14.15 1.68
CA CYS A 222 -4.85 14.89 0.59
C CYS A 222 -5.91 15.24 -0.43
N ALA A 223 -6.11 16.55 -0.65
CA ALA A 223 -7.13 17.03 -1.57
C ALA A 223 -6.75 16.69 -3.03
N PRO A 224 -7.75 16.57 -3.92
CA PRO A 224 -7.50 16.43 -5.36
C PRO A 224 -6.57 17.54 -5.87
N GLY A 225 -5.49 17.14 -6.55
CA GLY A 225 -4.46 18.02 -7.10
C GLY A 225 -3.43 18.56 -6.11
N ASP A 226 -3.45 18.15 -4.84
CA ASP A 226 -2.47 18.60 -3.84
C ASP A 226 -1.13 17.88 -3.97
N VAL A 227 -0.28 18.40 -4.86
CA VAL A 227 1.04 17.84 -5.20
C VAL A 227 2.09 17.92 -4.08
N ASN A 228 1.81 18.61 -2.97
CA ASN A 228 2.70 18.70 -1.81
C ASN A 228 1.90 18.51 -0.51
N CYS A 229 0.98 17.56 -0.53
CA CYS A 229 0.07 17.32 0.59
C CYS A 229 0.81 17.12 1.91
N ALA A 230 0.60 18.04 2.86
CA ALA A 230 1.24 18.02 4.17
C ALA A 230 0.72 16.89 5.10
N GLN A 231 -0.26 16.10 4.66
CA GLN A 231 -0.79 14.92 5.39
C GLN A 231 -0.19 13.60 4.87
N SER A 232 0.75 13.68 3.92
CA SER A 232 1.53 12.55 3.41
C SER A 232 3.02 12.89 3.45
N TYR A 233 3.88 11.92 3.70
CA TYR A 233 5.32 12.08 3.53
C TYR A 233 5.63 12.46 2.09
N GLN A 234 6.32 13.59 1.91
CA GLN A 234 6.81 14.04 0.61
C GLN A 234 8.30 13.74 0.46
N GLN A 235 9.04 13.65 1.57
CA GLN A 235 10.48 13.40 1.62
C GLN A 235 10.84 12.39 2.73
N PRO A 236 11.98 11.69 2.64
CA PRO A 236 12.39 10.67 3.62
C PRO A 236 12.51 11.16 5.08
N TYR A 237 12.71 12.46 5.28
CA TYR A 237 12.92 13.07 6.59
C TYR A 237 11.73 13.89 7.09
N ASP A 238 10.58 13.78 6.43
CA ASP A 238 9.36 14.40 6.94
C ASP A 238 8.95 13.76 8.27
N VAL A 239 8.05 14.42 9.00
CA VAL A 239 7.53 13.90 10.27
C VAL A 239 6.02 13.95 10.20
N ASN A 240 5.41 12.83 9.83
CA ASN A 240 3.96 12.70 9.66
C ASN A 240 3.42 11.36 10.15
N THR A 241 4.20 10.59 10.91
CA THR A 241 3.71 9.36 11.53
C THR A 241 2.59 9.67 12.51
N LEU A 242 1.49 8.98 12.33
CA LEU A 242 0.29 9.02 13.13
C LEU A 242 0.20 7.75 13.99
N ALA A 243 -0.67 7.75 14.99
CA ALA A 243 -0.86 6.59 15.87
C ALA A 243 -2.32 6.42 16.25
N CYS A 244 -2.79 5.18 16.28
CA CYS A 244 -4.13 4.82 16.73
C CYS A 244 -4.17 3.33 17.15
N GLY A 245 -5.24 2.89 17.83
CA GLY A 245 -5.38 1.52 18.31
C GLY A 245 -5.66 0.51 17.19
N LEU A 246 -5.19 -0.73 17.36
CA LEU A 246 -5.33 -1.81 16.37
C LEU A 246 -6.78 -2.26 16.12
N ASP A 247 -7.66 -2.06 17.10
CA ASP A 247 -9.06 -2.48 17.03
C ASP A 247 -9.92 -1.52 16.21
N ALA A 248 -9.43 -0.31 15.93
CA ALA A 248 -10.12 0.60 15.05
C ALA A 248 -10.08 0.07 13.60
N ALA A 249 -11.19 0.13 12.89
CA ALA A 249 -11.23 -0.09 11.45
C ALA A 249 -10.67 1.13 10.70
N TYR A 250 -9.71 0.89 9.81
CA TYR A 250 -9.09 1.89 8.94
C TYR A 250 -9.67 1.77 7.53
N THR A 251 -9.95 2.91 6.90
CA THR A 251 -10.43 2.96 5.52
C THR A 251 -9.65 4.02 4.75
N LEU A 252 -8.79 3.55 3.84
CA LEU A 252 -8.15 4.39 2.83
C LEU A 252 -9.08 4.48 1.62
N THR A 253 -9.45 5.70 1.24
CA THR A 253 -10.24 6.00 0.05
C THR A 253 -9.35 6.66 -0.98
N LEU A 254 -9.36 6.13 -2.21
CA LEU A 254 -8.61 6.63 -3.36
C LEU A 254 -9.62 7.26 -4.33
N GLY A 255 -9.53 8.58 -4.55
CA GLY A 255 -10.55 9.34 -5.29
C GLY A 255 -11.77 9.74 -4.46
#